data_AF-A0A9E3H006-F1
#
_entry.id   AF-A0A9E3H006-F1
#
_cell.length_a   1.000
_cell.length_b   1.000
_cell.length_c   1.000
_cell.angle_alpha   90.00
_cell.angle_beta   90.00
_cell.angle_gamma   90.00
#
_symmetry.space_group_name_H-M   'P 1'
#
loop_
_entity.id
_entity.type
_entity.pdbx_description
1 polymer ?
#
loop_
_entity_poly.entity_id
_entity_poly.type
_entity_poly.pdbx_seq_one_letter_code
_entity_poly.pdbx_strand_id
1 'polypeptide(L)'
;MRSLLSRHRLAAVFACALALGGCSLLVPPAVVRGNRVDPSELSQLVPGTTTEATARGLLGSPTARGTFDPNQWYYITETTRQVIGGTQGVLNQGVVVLHFDQAGVLQHVDRISRKAALSAPIVGHTTPSPGGSAGFFQQLIGNIGRVGPSATQNQGPGGGAPIP
;
A
#
# COMPACT_ATOMS: atom_id res chain seq x y z
N MET A 1 56.36 -3.90 -35.36
CA MET A 1 55.81 -2.81 -34.52
C MET A 1 54.31 -2.57 -34.70
N ARG A 2 53.76 -2.45 -35.92
CA ARG A 2 52.31 -2.15 -36.15
C ARG A 2 51.32 -3.17 -35.55
N SER A 3 51.69 -4.45 -35.44
CA SER A 3 50.84 -5.50 -34.83
C SER A 3 50.76 -5.43 -33.31
N LEU A 4 51.80 -4.95 -32.62
CA LEU A 4 51.75 -4.73 -31.16
C LEU A 4 50.82 -3.56 -30.82
N LEU A 5 50.92 -2.45 -31.56
CA LEU A 5 50.03 -1.29 -31.36
C LEU A 5 48.55 -1.62 -31.63
N SER A 6 48.24 -2.52 -32.56
CA SER A 6 46.88 -3.00 -32.82
C SER A 6 46.33 -3.84 -31.66
N ARG A 7 47.14 -4.73 -31.07
CA ARG A 7 46.77 -5.56 -29.92
C ARG A 7 46.48 -4.73 -28.67
N HIS A 8 47.27 -3.69 -28.41
CA HIS A 8 47.03 -2.78 -27.28
C HIS A 8 45.76 -1.95 -27.45
N ARG A 9 45.45 -1.52 -28.69
CA ARG A 9 44.19 -0.82 -28.98
C ARG A 9 42.97 -1.72 -28.79
N LEU A 10 43.04 -2.99 -29.23
CA LEU A 10 41.97 -3.97 -29.04
C LEU A 10 41.75 -4.29 -27.56
N ALA A 11 42.83 -4.45 -26.79
CA ALA A 11 42.75 -4.68 -25.34
C ALA A 11 42.15 -3.48 -24.59
N ALA A 12 42.50 -2.25 -24.97
CA ALA A 12 41.95 -1.04 -24.36
C ALA A 12 40.44 -0.86 -24.64
N VAL A 13 39.99 -1.15 -25.87
CA VAL A 13 38.57 -1.11 -26.22
C VAL A 13 37.77 -2.15 -25.43
N PHE A 14 38.30 -3.37 -25.29
CA PHE A 14 37.65 -4.42 -24.52
C PHE A 14 37.56 -4.07 -23.03
N ALA A 15 38.62 -3.53 -22.43
CA ALA A 15 38.62 -3.05 -21.05
C ALA A 15 37.60 -1.91 -20.82
N CYS A 16 37.50 -0.98 -21.76
CA CYS A 16 36.53 0.12 -21.69
C CYS A 16 35.09 -0.38 -21.81
N ALA A 17 34.82 -1.37 -22.69
CA ALA A 17 33.52 -2.01 -22.82
C ALA A 17 33.10 -2.76 -21.53
N LEU A 18 34.04 -3.46 -20.85
CA LEU A 18 33.76 -4.06 -19.54
C LEU A 18 33.49 -3.02 -18.46
N ALA A 19 34.21 -1.90 -18.44
CA ALA A 19 34.00 -0.83 -17.47
C ALA A 19 32.62 -0.16 -17.61
N LEU A 20 32.12 -0.03 -18.85
CA LEU A 20 30.80 0.56 -19.15
C LEU A 20 29.63 -0.40 -18.89
N GLY A 21 29.86 -1.72 -18.86
CA GLY A 21 28.82 -2.73 -18.62
C GLY A 21 28.26 -2.78 -17.20
N GLY A 22 28.92 -2.15 -16.22
CA GLY A 22 28.53 -2.21 -14.81
C GLY A 22 27.33 -1.34 -14.41
N CYS A 23 26.93 -0.37 -15.23
CA CYS A 23 25.88 0.59 -14.85
C CYS A 23 24.49 -0.03 -14.72
N SER A 24 24.22 -1.19 -15.33
CA SER A 24 22.96 -1.92 -15.20
C SER A 24 22.77 -2.61 -13.84
N LEU A 25 23.83 -2.80 -13.04
CA LEU A 25 23.76 -3.34 -11.68
C LEU A 25 23.24 -2.31 -10.66
N LEU A 26 23.25 -1.02 -11.01
CA LEU A 26 22.81 0.06 -10.12
C LEU A 26 21.27 0.23 -10.10
N VAL A 27 20.56 -0.47 -10.98
CA VAL A 27 19.09 -0.41 -11.03
C VAL A 27 18.51 -1.56 -10.21
N PRO A 28 17.72 -1.29 -9.16
CA PRO A 28 17.05 -2.34 -8.40
C PRO A 28 16.16 -3.20 -9.32
N PRO A 29 16.18 -4.54 -9.18
CA PRO A 29 15.32 -5.40 -9.96
C PRO A 29 13.85 -5.11 -9.67
N ALA A 30 12.99 -5.33 -10.65
CA ALA A 30 11.55 -5.26 -10.43
C ALA A 30 11.13 -6.41 -9.52
N VAL A 31 10.38 -6.10 -8.47
CA VAL A 31 9.87 -7.07 -7.51
C VAL A 31 8.38 -7.23 -7.71
N VAL A 32 7.95 -8.46 -7.97
CA VAL A 32 6.55 -8.85 -8.06
C VAL A 32 6.04 -9.13 -6.65
N ARG A 33 4.86 -8.61 -6.33
CA ARG A 33 4.15 -8.78 -5.07
C ARG A 33 2.70 -9.21 -5.34
N GLY A 34 2.10 -9.86 -4.35
CA GLY A 34 0.72 -10.33 -4.41
C GLY A 34 0.57 -11.67 -5.11
N ASN A 35 -0.68 -12.04 -5.42
CA ASN A 35 -0.99 -13.33 -6.03
C ASN A 35 -1.17 -13.18 -7.54
N ARG A 36 -0.21 -13.69 -8.32
CA ARG A 36 -0.33 -13.71 -9.78
C ARG A 36 -1.25 -14.83 -10.21
N VAL A 37 -2.48 -14.44 -10.53
CA VAL A 37 -3.44 -15.33 -11.13
C VAL A 37 -3.11 -15.53 -12.59
N ASP A 38 -2.87 -16.78 -12.98
CA ASP A 38 -2.54 -17.10 -14.36
C ASP A 38 -3.81 -17.10 -15.24
N PRO A 39 -3.73 -16.63 -16.50
CA PRO A 39 -4.88 -16.62 -17.41
C PRO A 39 -5.50 -18.01 -17.63
N SER A 40 -4.68 -19.06 -17.58
CA SER A 40 -5.11 -20.45 -17.71
C SER A 40 -5.96 -20.93 -16.54
N GLU A 41 -5.69 -20.45 -15.34
CA GLU A 41 -6.49 -20.76 -14.15
C GLU A 41 -7.81 -20.00 -14.18
N LEU A 42 -7.77 -18.72 -14.57
CA LEU A 42 -8.99 -17.93 -14.73
C LEU A 42 -9.95 -18.50 -15.76
N SER A 43 -9.42 -19.14 -16.80
CA SER A 43 -10.24 -19.75 -17.85
C SER A 43 -10.96 -21.02 -17.37
N GLN A 44 -10.51 -21.61 -16.26
CA GLN A 44 -11.17 -22.78 -15.64
C GLN A 44 -12.30 -22.36 -14.69
N LEU A 45 -12.33 -21.09 -14.26
CA LEU A 45 -13.41 -20.56 -13.45
C LEU A 45 -14.63 -20.29 -14.34
N VAL A 46 -15.64 -21.14 -14.21
CA VAL A 46 -16.91 -21.00 -14.94
C VAL A 46 -17.95 -20.36 -14.02
N PRO A 47 -18.48 -19.18 -14.36
CA PRO A 47 -19.59 -18.58 -13.64
C PRO A 47 -20.82 -19.51 -13.59
N GLY A 48 -21.51 -19.54 -12.46
CA GLY A 48 -22.71 -20.35 -12.20
C GLY A 48 -22.44 -21.76 -11.69
N THR A 49 -21.21 -22.29 -11.82
CA THR A 49 -20.87 -23.65 -11.37
C THR A 49 -19.71 -23.68 -10.37
N THR A 50 -18.81 -22.71 -10.47
CA THR A 50 -17.65 -22.64 -9.59
C THR A 50 -18.06 -22.15 -8.21
N THR A 51 -17.73 -22.91 -7.18
CA THR A 51 -17.95 -22.50 -5.78
C THR A 51 -16.71 -21.80 -5.21
N GLU A 52 -16.87 -21.07 -4.11
CA GLU A 52 -15.76 -20.50 -3.34
C GLU A 52 -14.70 -21.54 -2.95
N ALA A 53 -15.12 -22.77 -2.64
CA ALA A 53 -14.21 -23.86 -2.28
C ALA A 53 -13.35 -24.27 -3.50
N THR A 54 -13.97 -24.42 -4.66
CA THR A 54 -13.28 -24.71 -5.92
C THR A 54 -12.34 -23.58 -6.32
N ALA A 55 -12.81 -22.33 -6.25
CA ALA A 55 -12.00 -21.16 -6.58
C ALA A 55 -10.76 -21.04 -5.67
N ARG A 56 -10.92 -21.32 -4.37
CA ARG A 56 -9.81 -21.33 -3.41
C ARG A 56 -8.87 -22.52 -3.59
N GLY A 57 -9.38 -23.67 -4.03
CA GLY A 57 -8.55 -24.82 -4.40
C GLY A 57 -7.70 -24.54 -5.64
N LEU A 58 -8.22 -23.76 -6.60
CA LEU A 58 -7.53 -23.42 -7.83
C LEU A 58 -6.57 -22.23 -7.65
N LEU A 59 -7.04 -21.12 -7.09
CA LEU A 59 -6.29 -19.85 -7.02
C LEU A 59 -5.64 -19.59 -5.66
N GLY A 60 -5.92 -20.40 -4.65
CA GLY A 60 -5.53 -20.13 -3.27
C GLY A 60 -6.38 -19.06 -2.59
N SER A 61 -5.94 -18.62 -1.41
CA SER A 61 -6.62 -17.58 -0.64
C SER A 61 -6.56 -16.22 -1.35
N PRO A 62 -7.65 -15.44 -1.32
CA PRO A 62 -7.65 -14.09 -1.91
C PRO A 62 -6.68 -13.17 -1.16
N THR A 63 -6.16 -12.16 -1.88
CA THR A 63 -5.29 -11.13 -1.28
C THR A 63 -6.07 -10.23 -0.32
N ALA A 64 -7.29 -9.88 -0.70
CA ALA A 64 -8.22 -9.15 0.14
C ALA A 64 -9.66 -9.59 -0.14
N ARG A 65 -10.55 -9.39 0.84
CA ARG A 65 -12.00 -9.48 0.64
C ARG A 65 -12.58 -8.07 0.69
N GLY A 66 -13.73 -7.88 0.05
CA GLY A 66 -14.42 -6.60 0.03
C GLY A 66 -14.75 -6.14 1.44
N THR A 67 -14.50 -4.85 1.71
CA THR A 67 -14.79 -4.25 3.02
C THR A 67 -16.29 -4.15 3.27
N PHE A 68 -17.07 -3.88 2.23
CA PHE A 68 -18.53 -3.73 2.29
C PHE A 68 -19.29 -4.97 1.83
N ASP A 69 -18.67 -5.77 0.96
CA ASP A 69 -19.24 -6.99 0.41
C ASP A 69 -18.24 -8.14 0.58
N PRO A 70 -18.47 -9.07 1.53
CA PRO A 70 -17.56 -10.18 1.80
C PRO A 70 -17.53 -11.21 0.66
N ASN A 71 -18.53 -11.19 -0.24
CA ASN A 71 -18.64 -12.08 -1.39
C ASN A 71 -17.79 -11.59 -2.58
N GLN A 72 -17.07 -10.49 -2.42
CA GLN A 72 -16.12 -10.01 -3.42
C GLN A 72 -14.70 -10.33 -2.99
N TRP A 73 -14.01 -11.11 -3.81
CA TRP A 73 -12.64 -11.53 -3.54
C TRP A 73 -11.69 -10.86 -4.52
N TYR A 74 -10.62 -10.28 -3.98
CA TYR A 74 -9.65 -9.50 -4.72
C TYR A 74 -8.31 -10.23 -4.76
N TYR A 75 -7.83 -10.49 -5.97
CA TYR A 75 -6.50 -10.98 -6.25
C TYR A 75 -5.69 -9.86 -6.86
N ILE A 76 -4.76 -9.31 -6.08
CA ILE A 76 -4.01 -8.12 -6.45
C ILE A 76 -2.59 -8.53 -6.80
N THR A 77 -2.12 -8.08 -7.95
CA THR A 77 -0.73 -8.21 -8.40
C THR A 77 -0.11 -6.85 -8.58
N GLU A 78 1.08 -6.68 -8.04
CA GLU A 78 1.86 -5.46 -8.21
C GLU A 78 3.29 -5.80 -8.63
N THR A 79 3.75 -5.15 -9.70
CA THR A 79 5.17 -5.14 -10.06
C THR A 79 5.71 -3.79 -9.64
N THR A 80 6.62 -3.80 -8.68
CA THR A 80 7.18 -2.59 -8.06
C THR A 80 8.66 -2.49 -8.35
N ARG A 81 9.18 -1.27 -8.43
CA ARG A 81 10.62 -1.03 -8.52
C ARG A 81 10.98 0.07 -7.53
N GLN A 82 12.00 -0.19 -6.74
CA GLN A 82 12.53 0.81 -5.83
C GLN A 82 13.28 1.88 -6.63
N VAL A 83 13.01 3.14 -6.33
CA VAL A 83 13.70 4.29 -6.91
C VAL A 83 14.68 4.81 -5.86
N ILE A 84 15.93 5.06 -6.25
CA ILE A 84 16.94 5.60 -5.33
C ILE A 84 16.48 6.99 -4.88
N GLY A 85 16.37 7.21 -3.57
CA GLY A 85 15.95 8.49 -2.99
C GLY A 85 14.45 8.80 -3.08
N GLY A 86 13.60 7.80 -3.38
CA GLY A 86 12.15 7.99 -3.48
C GLY A 86 11.34 6.82 -2.93
N THR A 87 10.02 6.95 -2.96
CA THR A 87 9.09 5.86 -2.62
C THR A 87 9.05 4.82 -3.73
N GLN A 88 8.74 3.57 -3.36
CA GLN A 88 8.59 2.45 -4.30
C GLN A 88 7.62 2.82 -5.43
N GLY A 89 8.12 2.87 -6.67
CA GLY A 89 7.28 3.09 -7.84
C GLY A 89 6.58 1.79 -8.19
N VAL A 90 5.25 1.74 -8.11
CA VAL A 90 4.50 0.65 -8.74
C VAL A 90 4.63 0.86 -10.27
N LEU A 91 5.04 -0.16 -11.01
CA LEU A 91 5.21 -0.14 -12.47
C LEU A 91 3.93 -0.64 -13.15
N ASN A 92 3.43 -1.78 -12.68
CA ASN A 92 2.22 -2.41 -13.19
C ASN A 92 1.40 -2.93 -12.01
N GLN A 93 0.08 -2.81 -12.11
CA GLN A 93 -0.87 -3.33 -11.15
C GLN A 93 -2.04 -3.95 -11.91
N GLY A 94 -2.38 -5.18 -11.54
CA GLY A 94 -3.54 -5.91 -12.05
C GLY A 94 -4.35 -6.44 -10.89
N VAL A 95 -5.67 -6.28 -10.97
CA VAL A 95 -6.62 -6.76 -9.98
C VAL A 95 -7.62 -7.66 -10.69
N VAL A 96 -7.78 -8.86 -10.17
CA VAL A 96 -8.87 -9.76 -10.57
C VAL A 96 -9.89 -9.79 -9.43
N VAL A 97 -11.14 -9.54 -9.76
CA VAL A 97 -12.24 -9.54 -8.79
C VAL A 97 -13.17 -10.70 -9.12
N LEU A 98 -13.37 -11.59 -8.15
CA LEU A 98 -14.37 -12.64 -8.23
C LEU A 98 -15.59 -12.18 -7.44
N HIS A 99 -16.76 -12.22 -8.08
CA HIS A 99 -18.04 -11.92 -7.45
C HIS A 99 -18.78 -13.22 -7.18
N PHE A 100 -19.01 -13.51 -5.91
CA PHE A 100 -19.83 -14.65 -5.49
C PHE A 100 -21.24 -14.18 -5.11
N ASP A 101 -22.22 -15.08 -5.24
CA ASP A 101 -23.53 -14.87 -4.64
C ASP A 101 -23.56 -15.28 -3.17
N GLN A 102 -24.74 -15.16 -2.54
CA GLN A 102 -24.94 -15.52 -1.14
C GLN A 102 -24.79 -17.03 -0.86
N ALA A 103 -24.87 -17.87 -1.90
CA ALA A 103 -24.65 -19.31 -1.81
C ALA A 103 -23.17 -19.69 -2.03
N GLY A 104 -22.29 -18.71 -2.28
CA GLY A 104 -20.87 -18.93 -2.55
C GLY A 104 -20.59 -19.45 -3.96
N VAL A 105 -21.48 -19.18 -4.92
CA VAL A 105 -21.29 -19.53 -6.33
C VAL A 105 -20.81 -18.32 -7.10
N LEU A 106 -19.79 -18.51 -7.93
CA LEU A 106 -19.17 -17.48 -8.75
C LEU A 106 -20.18 -16.96 -9.78
N GLN A 107 -20.45 -15.66 -9.79
CA GLN A 107 -21.37 -15.00 -10.73
C GLN A 107 -20.61 -14.24 -11.82
N HIS A 108 -19.51 -13.58 -11.45
CA HIS A 108 -18.76 -12.74 -12.38
C HIS A 108 -17.27 -12.67 -12.05
N VAL A 109 -16.47 -12.42 -13.08
CA VAL A 109 -15.02 -12.24 -12.98
C VAL A 109 -14.62 -10.95 -13.70
N ASP A 110 -14.19 -9.96 -12.92
CA ASP A 110 -13.71 -8.69 -13.44
C ASP A 110 -12.18 -8.62 -13.45
N ARG A 111 -11.64 -7.88 -14.43
CA ARG A 111 -10.20 -7.62 -14.56
C ARG A 111 -9.96 -6.12 -14.66
N ILE A 112 -9.39 -5.58 -13.60
CA ILE A 112 -9.08 -4.16 -13.49
C ILE A 112 -7.57 -3.99 -13.65
N SER A 113 -7.18 -3.19 -14.63
CA SER A 113 -5.78 -2.79 -14.77
C SER A 113 -5.55 -1.45 -14.12
N ARG A 114 -4.28 -1.17 -13.79
CA ARG A 114 -3.83 0.12 -13.26
C ARG A 114 -4.34 1.36 -14.00
N LYS A 115 -4.57 1.27 -15.30
CA LYS A 115 -5.07 2.39 -16.12
C LYS A 115 -6.48 2.83 -15.71
N ALA A 116 -7.25 1.94 -15.09
CA ALA A 116 -8.58 2.22 -14.56
C ALA A 116 -8.56 2.65 -13.08
N ALA A 117 -7.38 2.83 -12.47
CA ALA A 117 -7.28 3.30 -11.10
C ALA A 117 -7.81 4.74 -10.99
N LEU A 118 -8.83 4.93 -10.16
CA LEU A 118 -9.37 6.25 -9.85
C LEU A 118 -8.36 7.05 -9.02
N SER A 119 -8.05 8.25 -9.47
CA SER A 119 -7.26 9.19 -8.66
C SER A 119 -8.20 9.78 -7.61
N ALA A 120 -8.16 9.26 -6.39
CA ALA A 120 -8.92 9.80 -5.27
C ALA A 120 -8.15 11.04 -4.73
N PRO A 121 -8.64 12.27 -4.93
CA PRO A 121 -8.01 13.43 -4.34
C PRO A 121 -8.15 13.33 -2.81
N ILE A 122 -7.05 13.50 -2.10
CA ILE A 122 -7.09 13.65 -0.63
C ILE A 122 -7.79 14.97 -0.35
N VAL A 123 -8.99 14.90 0.23
CA VAL A 123 -9.74 16.10 0.60
C VAL A 123 -9.17 16.63 1.91
N GLY A 124 -8.62 17.84 1.88
CA GLY A 124 -7.95 18.49 3.01
C GLY A 124 -8.90 19.00 4.10
N HIS A 125 -9.98 18.29 4.38
CA HIS A 125 -10.90 18.67 5.45
C HIS A 125 -10.25 18.36 6.80
N THR A 126 -9.94 19.41 7.54
CA THR A 126 -9.59 19.32 8.96
C THR A 126 -10.86 19.08 9.76
N THR A 127 -10.88 18.02 10.58
CA THR A 127 -11.94 17.81 11.57
C THR A 127 -11.74 18.84 12.69
N PRO A 128 -12.70 19.74 12.94
CA PRO A 128 -12.59 20.66 14.06
C PRO A 128 -12.62 19.85 15.36
N SER A 129 -11.49 19.79 16.07
CA SER A 129 -11.46 19.15 17.39
C SER A 129 -12.24 20.01 18.38
N PRO A 130 -13.19 19.44 19.15
CA PRO A 130 -13.81 20.15 20.27
C PRO A 130 -12.74 20.46 21.33
N GLY A 131 -12.29 21.71 21.34
CA GLY A 131 -11.15 22.16 22.13
C GLY A 131 -10.45 23.27 21.36
N GLY A 132 -10.99 24.48 21.47
CA GLY A 132 -10.42 25.65 20.81
C GLY A 132 -8.93 25.80 21.12
N SER A 133 -8.17 26.33 20.16
CA SER A 133 -6.76 26.66 20.34
C SER A 133 -6.62 27.71 21.45
N ALA A 134 -6.33 27.26 22.67
CA ALA A 134 -5.83 28.14 23.70
C ALA A 134 -4.50 28.71 23.18
N GLY A 135 -4.45 30.00 22.87
CA GLY A 135 -3.21 30.67 22.48
C GLY A 135 -2.16 30.49 23.57
N PHE A 136 -0.88 30.51 23.19
CA PHE A 136 0.26 30.34 24.10
C PHE A 136 0.12 31.09 25.45
N PHE A 137 -0.38 32.34 25.42
CA PHE A 137 -0.58 33.16 26.62
C PHE A 137 -1.76 32.71 27.50
N GLN A 138 -2.79 32.09 26.94
CA GLN A 138 -3.93 31.53 27.67
C GLN A 138 -3.49 30.32 28.52
N GLN A 139 -2.60 29.48 27.99
CA GLN A 139 -1.99 28.37 28.73
C GLN A 139 -1.00 28.87 29.78
N LEU A 140 -0.25 29.94 29.48
CA LEU A 140 0.69 30.54 30.43
C LEU A 140 -0.05 31.13 31.64
N ILE A 141 -1.10 31.92 31.42
CA ILE A 141 -1.88 32.56 32.50
C ILE A 141 -2.76 31.53 33.24
N GLY A 142 -3.33 30.54 32.52
CA GLY A 142 -4.16 29.48 33.09
C GLY A 142 -3.44 28.60 34.12
N ASN A 143 -2.11 28.51 34.05
CA ASN A 143 -1.30 27.75 35.03
C ASN A 143 -0.72 28.63 36.17
N ILE A 144 -0.70 29.95 36.02
CA ILE A 144 -0.04 30.87 36.96
C ILE A 144 -0.83 31.09 38.27
N GLY A 145 -2.10 30.69 38.34
CA GLY A 145 -2.92 30.83 39.55
C GLY A 145 -2.95 29.63 40.51
N ARG A 146 -2.29 28.50 40.20
CA ARG A 146 -2.37 27.26 41.00
C ARG A 146 -1.26 27.10 42.05
N VAL A 147 -0.48 28.13 42.32
CA VAL A 147 0.54 28.12 43.38
C VAL A 147 0.23 29.20 44.40
N GLY A 148 -0.62 28.85 45.36
CA GLY A 148 -0.76 29.55 46.64
C GLY A 148 -0.31 28.60 47.77
N PRO A 149 0.50 29.07 48.73
CA PRO A 149 0.97 28.24 49.83
C PRO A 149 -0.13 28.04 50.87
N SER A 150 -0.02 26.94 51.60
CA SER A 150 -0.74 26.65 52.85
C SER A 150 -2.11 25.99 52.72
N ALA A 151 -2.16 24.80 53.33
CA ALA A 151 -3.36 24.07 53.68
C ALA A 151 -4.32 24.94 54.49
N THR A 152 -5.58 25.02 54.07
CA THR A 152 -6.72 25.27 54.98
C THR A 152 -7.97 24.59 54.43
N GLN A 153 -8.23 23.40 54.99
CA GLN A 153 -9.52 22.92 55.49
C GLN A 153 -10.84 23.41 54.83
N ASN A 154 -11.57 22.42 54.30
CA ASN A 154 -12.98 22.09 54.58
C ASN A 154 -14.10 22.36 53.55
N GLN A 155 -14.98 21.34 53.49
CA GLN A 155 -16.39 21.27 53.05
C GLN A 155 -16.72 20.99 51.56
N GLY A 156 -17.20 19.76 51.32
CA GLY A 156 -17.80 19.23 50.07
C GLY A 156 -19.28 19.63 49.90
N PRO A 157 -20.22 18.77 49.40
CA PRO A 157 -20.12 17.44 48.79
C PRO A 157 -20.81 17.32 47.40
N GLY A 158 -20.47 16.25 46.67
CA GLY A 158 -21.46 15.57 45.82
C GLY A 158 -21.48 15.89 44.32
N GLY A 159 -21.85 14.87 43.55
CA GLY A 159 -22.32 15.00 42.17
C GLY A 159 -21.49 14.21 41.16
N GLY A 160 -21.73 12.89 41.08
CA GLY A 160 -21.25 12.09 39.96
C GLY A 160 -22.09 12.24 38.69
N ALA A 161 -21.58 11.60 37.63
CA ALA A 161 -22.21 11.16 36.37
C ALA A 161 -21.56 11.80 35.12
N PRO A 162 -21.77 11.23 33.91
CA PRO A 162 -21.43 9.87 33.47
C PRO A 162 -20.45 9.93 32.27
N ILE A 163 -19.87 8.80 31.91
CA ILE A 163 -19.05 8.67 30.70
C ILE A 163 -19.98 8.30 29.54
N PRO A 164 -19.95 9.00 28.38
CA PRO A 164 -20.66 8.58 27.18
C PRO A 164 -20.04 7.32 26.55
#